data_AF-A0A833A0K4-F1
#
_entry.id   AF-A0A833A0K4-F1
#
_cell.length_a   1.000
_cell.length_b   1.000
_cell.length_c   1.000
_cell.angle_alpha   90.00
_cell.angle_beta   90.00
_cell.angle_gamma   90.00
#
_symmetry.space_group_name_H-M   'P 1'
#
loop_
_entity.id
_entity.type
_entity.pdbx_description
1 polymer ?
#
loop_
_entity_poly.entity_id
_entity_poly.type
_entity_poly.pdbx_seq_one_letter_code
_entity_poly.pdbx_strand_id
1 'polypeptide(L)'
;FISTIVISIYIPATRGFFNIGEFGVYIAALTGGPIVGLIAGGFGSALADIFLGYEYYAPITLIVKGLEGLIVGYLASKLVRIRFNRWMGITASLAVAALAITIGSAYYIGEAEVTILNISYVISLSTIIWLVVGIVMLSVTFYSTMKKPSMTAYIVAMFIGGTEMILGYFTAQYIIFGAAAFVELFYNLFQVIIGMALAITVISYIE
;
A
#
# COMPACT_ATOMS: atom_id res chain seq x y z
N PHE A 1 -0.68 -7.12 10.85
CA PHE A 1 -0.20 -8.49 11.10
C PHE A 1 -0.72 -9.48 10.07
N ILE A 2 -1.97 -9.95 10.14
CA ILE A 2 -2.47 -11.00 9.21
C ILE A 2 -2.28 -10.61 7.75
N SER A 3 -2.74 -9.41 7.34
CA SER A 3 -2.58 -8.94 5.96
C SER A 3 -1.12 -8.88 5.47
N THR A 4 -0.17 -8.74 6.41
CA THR A 4 1.27 -8.63 6.12
C THR A 4 1.93 -10.00 5.93
N ILE A 5 1.43 -11.05 6.60
CA ILE A 5 2.05 -12.39 6.57
C ILE A 5 1.47 -13.32 5.50
N VAL A 6 0.32 -12.98 4.90
CA VAL A 6 -0.39 -13.89 3.99
C VAL A 6 0.28 -13.97 2.63
N ILE A 7 0.79 -12.85 2.10
CA ILE A 7 1.50 -12.78 0.83
C ILE A 7 2.76 -11.93 1.01
N SER A 8 3.92 -12.51 0.71
CA SER A 8 5.20 -11.80 0.69
C SER A 8 6.02 -12.16 -0.55
N ILE A 9 6.73 -11.17 -1.09
CA ILE A 9 7.67 -11.34 -2.21
C ILE A 9 9.04 -10.85 -1.74
N TYR A 10 10.04 -11.72 -1.71
CA TYR A 10 11.37 -11.37 -1.23
C TYR A 10 12.10 -10.42 -2.19
N ILE A 11 12.80 -9.42 -1.65
CA ILE A 11 13.58 -8.43 -2.40
C ILE A 11 15.07 -8.62 -2.04
N PRO A 12 15.87 -9.29 -2.90
CA PRO A 12 17.25 -9.62 -2.60
C PRO A 12 18.16 -8.41 -2.35
N ALA A 13 17.90 -7.28 -3.02
CA ALA A 13 18.77 -6.10 -3.01
C ALA A 13 18.92 -5.44 -1.62
N THR A 14 17.89 -5.52 -0.80
CA THR A 14 17.78 -4.83 0.51
C THR A 14 17.55 -5.81 1.65
N ARG A 15 17.49 -7.11 1.35
CA ARG A 15 17.03 -8.15 2.29
C ARG A 15 15.66 -7.77 2.88
N GLY A 16 14.84 -7.10 2.08
CA GLY A 16 13.48 -6.71 2.42
C GLY A 16 12.47 -7.65 1.77
N PHE A 17 11.20 -7.35 1.95
CA PHE A 17 10.12 -8.05 1.27
C PHE A 17 8.96 -7.11 0.98
N PHE A 18 8.34 -7.33 -0.16
CA PHE A 18 7.06 -6.74 -0.51
C PHE A 18 5.94 -7.53 0.16
N ASN A 19 4.91 -6.85 0.65
CA ASN A 19 3.72 -7.47 1.25
C ASN A 19 2.43 -6.70 0.88
N ILE A 20 1.27 -7.29 1.17
CA ILE A 20 -0.05 -6.65 0.95
C ILE A 20 -0.60 -6.10 2.29
N GLY A 21 0.28 -5.75 3.23
CA GLY A 21 -0.08 -5.31 4.57
C GLY A 21 -0.75 -3.94 4.60
N GLU A 22 -0.43 -3.06 3.66
CA GLU A 22 -0.91 -1.68 3.51
C GLU A 22 -2.43 -1.62 3.51
N PHE A 23 -3.06 -2.58 2.83
CA PHE A 23 -4.51 -2.76 2.83
C PHE A 23 -5.09 -2.82 4.25
N GLY A 24 -4.46 -3.61 5.14
CA GLY A 24 -4.89 -3.77 6.52
C GLY A 24 -4.70 -2.50 7.34
N VAL A 25 -3.59 -1.78 7.12
CA VAL A 25 -3.31 -0.49 7.77
C VAL A 25 -4.36 0.55 7.38
N TYR A 26 -4.67 0.64 6.08
CA TYR A 26 -5.68 1.58 5.58
C TYR A 26 -7.08 1.26 6.08
N ILE A 27 -7.51 -0.01 6.08
CA ILE A 27 -8.82 -0.36 6.66
C ILE A 27 -8.88 0.06 8.13
N ALA A 28 -7.87 -0.29 8.93
CA ALA A 28 -7.86 0.04 10.35
C ALA A 28 -7.89 1.56 10.59
N ALA A 29 -7.14 2.33 9.81
CA ALA A 29 -7.09 3.79 9.90
C ALA A 29 -8.41 4.45 9.44
N LEU A 30 -9.00 3.98 8.33
CA LEU A 30 -10.22 4.55 7.77
C LEU A 30 -11.46 4.21 8.62
N THR A 31 -11.51 3.03 9.22
CA THR A 31 -12.65 2.60 10.05
C THR A 31 -12.51 3.00 11.52
N GLY A 32 -11.30 2.92 12.08
CA GLY A 32 -11.03 3.16 13.50
C GLY A 32 -10.43 4.54 13.81
N GLY A 33 -10.13 5.33 12.79
CA GLY A 33 -9.53 6.66 12.94
C GLY A 33 -8.03 6.63 13.28
N PRO A 34 -7.46 7.81 13.61
CA PRO A 34 -6.00 8.00 13.66
C PRO A 34 -5.28 7.13 14.69
N ILE A 35 -5.84 6.97 15.90
CA ILE A 35 -5.18 6.20 16.97
C ILE A 35 -5.18 4.70 16.64
N VAL A 36 -6.30 4.19 16.10
CA VAL A 36 -6.38 2.79 15.68
C VAL A 36 -5.43 2.55 14.51
N GLY A 37 -5.36 3.47 13.55
CA GLY A 37 -4.38 3.44 12.46
C GLY A 37 -2.93 3.42 12.96
N LEU A 38 -2.57 4.28 13.92
CA LEU A 38 -1.24 4.32 14.53
C LEU A 38 -0.85 2.96 15.13
N ILE A 39 -1.74 2.38 15.93
CA ILE A 39 -1.46 1.11 16.61
C ILE A 39 -1.43 -0.04 15.61
N ALA A 40 -2.42 -0.13 14.73
CA ALA A 40 -2.53 -1.22 13.76
C ALA A 40 -1.40 -1.19 12.72
N GLY A 41 -1.05 0.00 12.23
CA GLY A 41 0.08 0.20 11.31
C GLY A 41 1.41 -0.08 11.97
N GLY A 42 1.70 0.58 13.10
CA GLY A 42 2.97 0.43 13.78
C GLY A 42 3.18 -0.97 14.38
N PHE A 43 2.40 -1.33 15.40
CA PHE A 43 2.57 -2.61 16.09
C PHE A 43 2.22 -3.79 15.19
N GLY A 44 1.13 -3.67 14.42
CA GLY A 44 0.68 -4.77 13.58
C GLY A 44 1.67 -5.13 12.48
N SER A 45 2.41 -4.17 11.92
CA SER A 45 3.44 -4.44 10.92
C SER A 45 4.79 -4.77 11.53
N ALA A 46 5.22 -4.10 12.61
CA ALA A 46 6.49 -4.43 13.28
C ALA A 46 6.51 -5.86 13.83
N LEU A 47 5.38 -6.35 14.36
CA LEU A 47 5.24 -7.75 14.77
C LEU A 47 5.35 -8.71 13.58
N ALA A 48 4.87 -8.32 12.40
CA ALA A 48 4.97 -9.15 11.20
C ALA A 48 6.43 -9.23 10.71
N ASP A 49 7.18 -8.13 10.78
CA ASP A 49 8.61 -8.14 10.46
C ASP A 49 9.37 -9.10 11.38
N ILE A 50 9.10 -9.08 12.68
CA ILE A 50 9.70 -10.03 13.63
C ILE A 50 9.35 -11.47 13.25
N PHE A 51 8.06 -11.73 13.01
CA PHE A 51 7.57 -13.07 12.70
C PHE A 51 8.14 -13.64 11.39
N LEU A 52 8.35 -12.79 10.38
CA LEU A 52 8.89 -13.17 9.07
C LEU A 52 10.42 -13.19 9.02
N GLY A 53 11.11 -12.90 10.14
CA GLY A 53 12.58 -12.92 10.22
C GLY A 53 13.28 -11.63 9.78
N TYR A 54 12.52 -10.54 9.64
CA TYR A 54 12.99 -9.20 9.27
C TYR A 54 13.08 -8.26 10.50
N GLU A 55 13.43 -8.81 11.67
CA GLU A 55 13.46 -8.10 12.96
C GLU A 55 14.19 -6.76 12.94
N TYR A 56 15.24 -6.65 12.13
CA TYR A 56 16.02 -5.43 11.96
C TYR A 56 15.17 -4.24 11.44
N TYR A 57 14.13 -4.51 10.65
CA TYR A 57 13.21 -3.48 10.15
C TYR A 57 12.13 -3.09 11.17
N ALA A 58 11.85 -3.94 12.17
CA ALA A 58 10.71 -3.76 13.07
C ALA A 58 10.68 -2.39 13.79
N PRO A 59 11.80 -1.82 14.29
CA PRO A 59 11.78 -0.49 14.91
C PRO A 59 11.43 0.63 13.92
N ILE A 60 11.95 0.54 12.70
CA ILE A 60 11.66 1.51 11.62
C ILE A 60 10.20 1.38 11.20
N THR A 61 9.73 0.16 10.98
CA THR A 61 8.35 -0.15 10.62
C THR A 61 7.36 0.33 11.68
N LEU A 62 7.67 0.14 12.97
CA LEU A 62 6.81 0.60 14.07
C LEU A 62 6.54 2.11 13.98
N ILE A 63 7.56 2.88 13.64
CA ILE A 63 7.47 4.34 13.51
C ILE A 63 6.80 4.71 12.20
N VAL A 64 7.34 4.25 11.07
CA VAL A 64 6.90 4.66 9.73
C VAL A 64 5.46 4.23 9.47
N LYS A 65 5.13 2.93 9.66
CA LYS A 65 3.75 2.46 9.44
C LYS A 65 2.79 2.95 10.53
N GLY A 66 3.29 3.22 11.72
CA GLY A 66 2.51 3.92 12.75
C GLY A 66 2.10 5.31 12.28
N LEU A 67 3.05 6.11 11.83
CA LEU A 67 2.79 7.46 11.30
C LEU A 67 1.89 7.42 10.06
N GLU A 68 2.11 6.48 9.15
CA GLU A 68 1.23 6.26 8.00
C GLU A 68 -0.22 6.09 8.44
N GLY A 69 -0.49 5.12 9.34
CA GLY A 69 -1.84 4.85 9.82
C GLY A 69 -2.46 6.05 10.56
N LEU A 70 -1.66 6.78 11.34
CA LEU A 70 -2.08 8.02 12.00
C LEU A 70 -2.49 9.08 10.97
N ILE A 71 -1.66 9.32 9.96
CA ILE A 71 -1.86 10.32 8.92
C ILE A 71 -3.12 9.97 8.11
N VAL A 72 -3.25 8.72 7.66
CA VAL A 72 -4.41 8.28 6.88
C VAL A 72 -5.70 8.47 7.67
N GLY A 73 -5.75 8.00 8.92
CA GLY A 73 -6.95 8.12 9.75
C GLY A 73 -7.30 9.58 10.07
N TYR A 74 -6.29 10.41 10.34
CA TYR A 74 -6.49 11.84 10.58
C TYR A 74 -7.00 12.56 9.32
N LEU A 75 -6.32 12.41 8.19
CA LEU A 75 -6.67 13.08 6.94
C LEU A 75 -8.02 12.62 6.41
N ALA A 76 -8.34 11.33 6.48
CA ALA A 76 -9.66 10.82 6.08
C ALA A 76 -10.79 11.55 6.83
N SER A 77 -10.66 11.71 8.15
CA SER A 77 -11.66 12.41 8.98
C SER A 77 -11.88 13.89 8.61
N LYS A 78 -10.87 14.53 8.00
CA LYS A 78 -10.90 15.93 7.58
C LYS A 78 -11.34 16.07 6.13
N LEU A 79 -10.72 15.30 5.23
CA LEU A 79 -10.95 15.36 3.79
C LEU A 79 -12.37 14.90 3.42
N VAL A 80 -12.98 13.98 4.18
CA VAL A 80 -14.37 13.54 3.93
C VAL A 80 -15.39 14.71 4.01
N ARG A 81 -15.04 15.78 4.72
CA ARG A 81 -15.87 17.00 4.85
C ARG A 81 -15.74 17.94 3.64
N ILE A 82 -14.75 17.71 2.78
CA ILE A 82 -14.54 18.48 1.55
C ILE A 82 -15.43 17.91 0.45
N ARG A 83 -16.06 18.78 -0.33
CA ARG A 83 -16.92 18.37 -1.44
C ARG A 83 -16.09 18.05 -2.68
N PHE A 84 -15.70 16.78 -2.82
CA PHE A 84 -15.10 16.27 -4.04
C PHE A 84 -16.14 16.17 -5.16
N ASN A 85 -15.78 16.60 -6.38
CA ASN A 85 -16.62 16.43 -7.56
C ASN A 85 -16.31 15.08 -8.24
N ARG A 86 -17.19 14.64 -9.15
CA ARG A 86 -17.02 13.35 -9.85
C ARG A 86 -15.76 13.29 -10.70
N TRP A 87 -15.36 14.40 -11.32
CA TRP A 87 -14.15 14.48 -12.14
C TRP A 87 -12.89 14.16 -11.34
N MET A 88 -12.80 14.65 -10.11
CA MET A 88 -11.67 14.33 -9.20
C MET A 88 -11.60 12.83 -8.90
N GLY A 89 -12.75 12.17 -8.69
CA GLY A 89 -12.82 10.72 -8.49
C GLY A 89 -12.37 9.94 -9.72
N ILE A 90 -12.80 10.38 -10.92
CA ILE A 90 -12.36 9.79 -12.20
C ILE A 90 -10.85 9.95 -12.37
N THR A 91 -10.31 11.15 -12.17
CA THR A 91 -8.87 11.40 -12.29
C THR A 91 -8.06 10.59 -11.29
N ALA A 92 -8.53 10.46 -10.04
CA ALA A 92 -7.86 9.64 -9.04
C ALA A 92 -7.85 8.15 -9.43
N SER A 93 -8.97 7.64 -9.92
CA SER A 93 -9.09 6.24 -10.37
C SER A 93 -8.18 5.94 -11.56
N LEU A 94 -8.12 6.86 -12.54
CA LEU A 94 -7.19 6.77 -13.67
C LEU A 94 -5.74 6.84 -13.23
N ALA A 95 -5.39 7.72 -12.27
CA ALA A 95 -4.04 7.83 -11.74
C ALA A 95 -3.60 6.54 -11.05
N VAL A 96 -4.44 5.96 -10.19
CA VAL A 96 -4.16 4.67 -9.51
C VAL A 96 -3.90 3.58 -10.53
N ALA A 97 -4.75 3.45 -11.56
CA ALA A 97 -4.60 2.45 -12.60
C ALA A 97 -3.36 2.67 -13.46
N ALA A 98 -3.09 3.91 -13.88
CA ALA A 98 -1.93 4.26 -14.67
C ALA A 98 -0.63 3.97 -13.91
N LEU A 99 -0.56 4.34 -12.63
CA LEU A 99 0.59 4.03 -11.78
C LEU A 99 0.78 2.50 -11.64
N ALA A 100 -0.29 1.73 -11.41
CA ALA A 100 -0.20 0.27 -11.34
C ALA A 100 0.36 -0.35 -12.63
N ILE A 101 -0.16 0.06 -13.80
CA ILE A 101 0.26 -0.47 -15.10
C ILE A 101 1.72 -0.10 -15.37
N THR A 102 2.06 1.18 -15.20
CA THR A 102 3.40 1.70 -15.54
C THR A 102 4.48 1.14 -14.62
N ILE A 103 4.25 1.15 -13.30
CA ILE A 103 5.25 0.66 -12.33
C ILE A 103 5.35 -0.86 -12.42
N GLY A 104 4.22 -1.58 -12.47
CA GLY A 104 4.22 -3.03 -12.62
C GLY A 104 4.96 -3.46 -13.90
N SER A 105 4.68 -2.81 -15.03
CA SER A 105 5.34 -3.13 -16.30
C SER A 105 6.81 -2.69 -16.36
N ALA A 106 7.22 -1.66 -15.62
CA ALA A 106 8.60 -1.18 -15.64
C ALA A 106 9.51 -1.98 -14.70
N TYR A 107 9.00 -2.41 -13.54
CA TYR A 107 9.83 -2.96 -12.45
C TYR A 107 9.48 -4.40 -12.07
N TYR A 108 8.34 -4.94 -12.51
CA TYR A 108 7.87 -6.27 -12.12
C TYR A 108 7.57 -7.18 -13.32
N ILE A 109 8.55 -7.37 -14.18
CA ILE A 109 8.48 -8.34 -15.30
C ILE A 109 9.53 -9.42 -15.08
N GLY A 110 9.19 -10.66 -15.42
CA GLY A 110 10.08 -11.82 -15.29
C GLY A 110 9.61 -12.77 -14.20
N GLU A 111 10.53 -13.59 -13.70
CA GLU A 111 10.24 -14.55 -12.64
C GLU A 111 10.23 -13.86 -11.28
N ALA A 112 9.13 -14.04 -10.55
CA ALA A 112 8.99 -13.57 -9.17
C ALA A 112 8.74 -14.76 -8.25
N GLU A 113 9.48 -14.83 -7.15
CA GLU A 113 9.22 -15.78 -6.08
C GLU A 113 8.17 -15.21 -5.13
N VAL A 114 6.98 -15.79 -5.16
CA VAL A 114 5.86 -15.41 -4.30
C VAL A 114 5.69 -16.46 -3.21
N THR A 115 5.78 -16.03 -1.96
CA THR A 115 5.56 -16.89 -0.80
C THR A 115 4.13 -16.67 -0.28
N ILE A 116 3.34 -17.74 -0.23
CA ILE A 116 1.99 -17.75 0.34
C ILE A 116 2.00 -18.74 1.51
N LEU A 117 1.78 -18.24 2.73
CA LEU A 117 1.72 -19.07 3.95
C LEU A 117 2.89 -20.07 4.08
N ASN A 118 4.13 -19.61 3.83
CA ASN A 118 5.39 -20.39 3.81
C ASN A 118 5.59 -21.35 2.62
N ILE A 119 4.74 -21.31 1.59
CA ILE A 119 4.96 -22.06 0.35
C ILE A 119 5.40 -21.08 -0.74
N SER A 120 6.61 -21.26 -1.26
CA SER A 120 7.15 -20.46 -2.37
C SER A 120 6.73 -21.03 -3.72
N TYR A 121 6.24 -20.13 -4.59
CA TYR A 121 5.94 -20.40 -5.99
C TYR A 121 6.72 -19.43 -6.86
N VAL A 122 7.25 -19.93 -7.98
CA VAL A 122 7.83 -19.06 -9.02
C VAL A 122 6.75 -18.78 -10.04
N ILE A 123 6.37 -17.51 -10.18
CA ILE A 123 5.40 -17.06 -11.18
C ILE A 123 6.09 -16.18 -12.22
N SER A 124 5.66 -16.30 -13.47
CA SER A 124 6.12 -15.40 -14.54
C SER A 124 5.17 -14.22 -14.66
N LEU A 125 5.71 -13.02 -14.41
CA LEU A 125 5.00 -11.75 -14.53
C LEU A 125 5.26 -11.15 -15.91
N SER A 126 4.18 -10.75 -16.58
CA SER A 126 4.21 -10.11 -17.89
C SER A 126 3.43 -8.80 -17.88
N THR A 127 3.68 -7.94 -18.88
CA THR A 127 2.94 -6.69 -19.08
C THR A 127 1.42 -6.92 -19.17
N ILE A 128 0.99 -8.06 -19.70
CA ILE A 128 -0.45 -8.40 -19.80
C ILE A 128 -1.07 -8.53 -18.42
N ILE A 129 -0.37 -9.15 -17.45
CA ILE A 129 -0.85 -9.26 -16.07
C ILE A 129 -1.05 -7.87 -15.47
N TRP A 130 -0.10 -6.96 -15.69
CA TRP A 130 -0.20 -5.60 -15.16
C TRP A 130 -1.28 -4.76 -15.82
N LEU A 131 -1.54 -4.96 -17.11
CA LEU A 131 -2.71 -4.37 -17.78
C LEU A 131 -4.02 -4.84 -17.15
N VAL A 132 -4.15 -6.15 -16.90
CA VAL A 132 -5.34 -6.72 -16.25
C VAL A 132 -5.50 -6.17 -14.83
N VAL A 133 -4.44 -6.16 -14.03
CA VAL A 133 -4.44 -5.59 -12.67
C VAL A 133 -4.85 -4.12 -12.71
N GLY A 134 -4.27 -3.32 -13.60
CA GLY A 134 -4.64 -1.92 -13.79
C GLY A 134 -6.10 -1.70 -14.15
N ILE A 135 -6.65 -2.51 -15.06
CA ILE A 135 -8.07 -2.45 -15.44
C ILE A 135 -8.98 -2.81 -14.26
N VAL A 136 -8.62 -3.83 -13.48
CA VAL A 136 -9.36 -4.21 -12.27
C VAL A 136 -9.34 -3.07 -11.25
N MET A 137 -8.16 -2.51 -10.97
CA MET A 137 -8.01 -1.39 -10.03
C MET A 137 -8.78 -0.15 -10.51
N LEU A 138 -8.73 0.16 -11.81
CA LEU A 138 -9.52 1.23 -12.41
C LEU A 138 -11.01 0.99 -12.17
N SER A 139 -11.50 -0.20 -12.53
CA SER A 139 -12.92 -0.55 -12.44
C SER A 139 -13.44 -0.41 -11.02
N VAL A 140 -12.67 -0.90 -10.04
CA VAL A 140 -13.04 -0.91 -8.63
C VAL A 140 -12.97 0.48 -8.00
N THR A 141 -11.90 1.24 -8.25
CA THR A 141 -11.77 2.62 -7.74
C THR A 141 -12.77 3.56 -8.40
N PHE A 142 -13.01 3.40 -9.71
CA PHE A 142 -14.03 4.15 -10.44
C PHE A 142 -15.43 3.84 -9.91
N TYR A 143 -15.78 2.57 -9.77
CA TYR A 143 -17.07 2.17 -9.20
C TYR A 143 -17.27 2.78 -7.80
N SER A 144 -16.27 2.68 -6.94
CA SER A 144 -16.32 3.19 -5.56
C SER A 144 -16.51 4.71 -5.52
N THR A 145 -15.74 5.46 -6.32
CA THR A 145 -15.80 6.93 -6.38
C THR A 145 -17.08 7.45 -7.04
N MET A 146 -17.63 6.72 -8.01
CA MET A 146 -18.92 7.06 -8.63
C MET A 146 -20.11 6.75 -7.72
N LYS A 147 -20.03 5.66 -6.94
CA LYS A 147 -21.02 5.31 -5.92
C LYS A 147 -21.06 6.36 -4.81
N LYS A 148 -19.89 6.77 -4.29
CA LYS A 148 -19.76 7.73 -3.21
C LYS A 148 -18.59 8.70 -3.48
N PRO A 149 -18.85 9.99 -3.76
CA PRO A 149 -17.76 10.96 -4.00
C PRO A 149 -16.76 11.10 -2.84
N SER A 150 -17.20 10.83 -1.59
CA SER A 150 -16.35 10.78 -0.40
C SER A 150 -15.21 9.76 -0.50
N MET A 151 -15.35 8.71 -1.30
CA MET A 151 -14.28 7.72 -1.53
C MET A 151 -13.03 8.35 -2.15
N THR A 152 -13.20 9.46 -2.88
CA THR A 152 -12.06 10.25 -3.41
C THR A 152 -11.21 10.80 -2.27
N ALA A 153 -11.82 11.22 -1.15
CA ALA A 153 -11.11 11.71 0.02
C ALA A 153 -10.21 10.64 0.64
N TYR A 154 -10.68 9.39 0.67
CA TYR A 154 -9.91 8.26 1.18
C TYR A 154 -8.75 7.90 0.27
N ILE A 155 -8.93 7.91 -1.06
CA ILE A 155 -7.82 7.72 -2.00
C ILE A 155 -6.73 8.78 -1.77
N VAL A 156 -7.11 10.06 -1.61
CA VAL A 156 -6.16 11.15 -1.34
C VAL A 156 -5.47 10.95 0.02
N ALA A 157 -6.22 10.61 1.08
CA ALA A 157 -5.66 10.38 2.41
C ALA A 157 -4.63 9.24 2.40
N MET A 158 -4.98 8.10 1.80
CA MET A 158 -4.09 6.95 1.67
C MET A 158 -2.87 7.26 0.82
N PHE A 159 -3.01 8.02 -0.28
CA PHE A 159 -1.86 8.40 -1.09
C PHE A 159 -0.88 9.30 -0.32
N ILE A 160 -1.37 10.25 0.48
CA ILE A 160 -0.51 11.11 1.31
C ILE A 160 0.20 10.30 2.40
N GLY A 161 -0.54 9.43 3.11
CA GLY A 161 0.05 8.54 4.12
C GLY A 161 1.07 7.57 3.52
N GLY A 162 0.73 6.94 2.40
CA GLY A 162 1.63 6.06 1.66
C GLY A 162 2.87 6.79 1.14
N THR A 163 2.75 8.07 0.75
CA THR A 163 3.92 8.89 0.38
C THR A 163 4.85 9.11 1.58
N GLU A 164 4.30 9.39 2.76
CA GLU A 164 5.09 9.44 4.00
C GLU A 164 5.80 8.11 4.26
N MET A 165 5.08 7.00 4.15
CA MET A 165 5.64 5.66 4.33
C MET A 165 6.82 5.40 3.40
N ILE A 166 6.66 5.66 2.10
CA ILE A 166 7.72 5.47 1.09
C ILE A 166 8.96 6.30 1.45
N LEU A 167 8.77 7.57 1.82
CA LEU A 167 9.89 8.46 2.18
C LEU A 167 10.54 8.05 3.50
N GLY A 168 9.77 7.59 4.48
CA GLY A 168 10.26 7.09 5.76
C GLY A 168 11.14 5.86 5.59
N TYR A 169 10.66 4.84 4.87
CA TYR A 169 11.46 3.66 4.55
C TYR A 169 12.68 4.00 3.71
N PHE A 170 12.53 4.81 2.67
CA PHE A 170 13.65 5.21 1.83
C PHE A 170 14.74 5.91 2.65
N THR A 171 14.37 6.84 3.52
CA THR A 171 15.34 7.56 4.36
C THR A 171 16.09 6.60 5.28
N ALA A 172 15.38 5.73 5.98
CA ALA A 172 15.98 4.77 6.89
C ALA A 172 16.88 3.77 6.15
N GLN A 173 16.40 3.22 5.03
CA GLN A 173 17.15 2.26 4.22
C GLN A 173 18.34 2.89 3.53
N TYR A 174 18.26 4.15 3.07
CA TYR A 174 19.38 4.82 2.43
C TYR A 174 20.56 5.00 3.39
N ILE A 175 20.27 5.29 4.67
CA ILE A 175 21.30 5.36 5.72
C ILE A 175 22.02 4.00 5.90
N ILE A 176 21.31 2.89 5.71
CA ILE A 176 21.81 1.54 6.03
C ILE A 176 22.44 0.86 4.81
N PHE A 177 21.80 0.98 3.64
CA PHE A 177 22.12 0.24 2.41
C PHE A 177 22.58 1.13 1.26
N GLY A 178 22.62 2.46 1.46
CA GLY A 178 23.03 3.42 0.44
C GLY A 178 22.14 3.38 -0.80
N ALA A 179 22.75 3.40 -1.98
CA ALA A 179 22.03 3.45 -3.26
C ALA A 179 21.10 2.24 -3.51
N ALA A 180 21.27 1.12 -2.81
CA ALA A 180 20.36 -0.02 -2.92
C ALA A 180 18.92 0.32 -2.50
N ALA A 181 18.73 1.33 -1.63
CA ALA A 181 17.42 1.78 -1.17
C ALA A 181 16.52 2.34 -2.29
N PHE A 182 17.08 2.76 -3.43
CA PHE A 182 16.28 3.24 -4.56
C PHE A 182 15.36 2.17 -5.16
N VAL A 183 15.77 0.90 -5.06
CA VAL A 183 14.98 -0.22 -5.57
C VAL A 183 13.67 -0.31 -4.79
N GLU A 184 13.72 -0.19 -3.46
CA GLU A 184 12.56 -0.27 -2.55
C GLU A 184 11.54 0.85 -2.76
N LEU A 185 11.93 1.99 -3.30
CA LEU A 185 11.00 3.07 -3.61
C LEU A 185 9.88 2.59 -4.57
N PHE A 186 10.26 1.79 -5.57
CA PHE A 186 9.30 1.22 -6.51
C PHE A 186 8.44 0.14 -5.86
N TYR A 187 9.02 -0.67 -4.97
CA TYR A 187 8.28 -1.71 -4.27
C TYR A 187 7.25 -1.13 -3.30
N ASN A 188 7.65 -0.13 -2.50
CA ASN A 188 6.77 0.51 -1.54
C ASN A 188 5.67 1.33 -2.23
N LEU A 189 5.98 2.00 -3.35
CA LEU A 189 4.95 2.67 -4.15
C LEU A 189 3.91 1.68 -4.66
N PHE A 190 4.34 0.49 -5.05
CA PHE A 190 3.45 -0.57 -5.49
C PHE A 190 2.56 -1.11 -4.35
N GLN A 191 3.13 -1.24 -3.13
CA GLN A 191 2.37 -1.61 -1.93
C GLN A 191 1.24 -0.61 -1.65
N VAL A 192 1.54 0.68 -1.73
CA VAL A 192 0.55 1.76 -1.54
C VAL A 192 -0.57 1.67 -2.58
N ILE A 193 -0.23 1.49 -3.85
CA ILE A 193 -1.23 1.44 -4.94
C ILE A 193 -2.18 0.24 -4.80
N ILE A 194 -1.65 -0.97 -4.56
CA ILE A 194 -2.48 -2.15 -4.32
C ILE A 194 -3.30 -1.99 -3.04
N GLY A 195 -2.65 -1.56 -1.95
CA GLY A 195 -3.30 -1.35 -0.65
C GLY A 195 -4.49 -0.40 -0.76
N MET A 196 -4.34 0.70 -1.49
CA MET A 196 -5.41 1.66 -1.74
C MET A 196 -6.59 1.05 -2.48
N ALA A 197 -6.35 0.31 -3.58
CA ALA A 197 -7.43 -0.27 -4.37
C ALA A 197 -8.20 -1.34 -3.58
N LEU A 198 -7.49 -2.18 -2.82
CA LEU A 198 -8.14 -3.16 -1.96
C LEU A 198 -8.92 -2.47 -0.84
N ALA A 199 -8.33 -1.48 -0.17
CA ALA A 199 -8.95 -0.82 0.97
C ALA A 199 -10.21 -0.06 0.55
N ILE A 200 -10.15 0.68 -0.57
CA ILE A 200 -11.31 1.43 -1.05
C ILE A 200 -12.47 0.52 -1.44
N THR A 201 -12.16 -0.68 -1.96
CA THR A 201 -13.18 -1.70 -2.24
C THR A 201 -13.98 -1.98 -0.99
N VAL A 202 -13.30 -2.37 0.09
CA VAL A 202 -13.94 -2.75 1.35
C VAL A 202 -14.69 -1.58 1.98
N ILE A 203 -14.06 -0.40 2.05
CA ILE A 203 -14.68 0.79 2.64
C ILE A 203 -15.95 1.21 1.89
N SER A 204 -16.02 1.02 0.57
CA SER A 204 -17.22 1.33 -0.23
C SER A 204 -18.47 0.50 0.10
N TYR A 205 -18.30 -0.60 0.85
CA TYR A 205 -19.39 -1.45 1.34
C TYR A 205 -19.71 -1.23 2.82
N ILE A 206 -18.77 -0.71 3.61
CA ILE A 206 -18.94 -0.50 5.05
C ILE A 206 -19.58 0.85 5.34
N GLU A 207 -19.10 1.91 4.70
CA GLU A 207 -19.72 3.23 4.74
C GLU A 207 -20.75 3.39 3.65
#